data_AF-A0AAV4N5U3-F1
#
_entry.id   AF-A0AAV4N5U3-F1
#
_cell.length_a   1.000
_cell.length_b   1.000
_cell.length_c   1.000
_cell.angle_alpha   90.00
_cell.angle_beta   90.00
_cell.angle_gamma   90.00
#
_symmetry.space_group_name_H-M   'P 1'
#
loop_
_entity.id
_entity.type
_entity.pdbx_description
1 polymer ?
#
loop_
_entity_poly.entity_id
_entity_poly.type
_entity_poly.pdbx_seq_one_letter_code
_entity_poly.pdbx_strand_id
1 'polypeptide(L)'
;MDSVEFHIFSDASIVAYGAVAYFRYVNFRGEVGMSFVMSKSRIAPLKKLSLPRLGLMGALIAARLWKYLSKVFCGLVDRVFLWTDSEICLCWIKGSALEWKQFVSNRVLEIQDCTSPDRWKFCPGLENSADKLTRGENSHTLLSGSVWWRGPVWLRGSRNQWSRQKFERVTDEQKLERLITSVHTILPQTEMILDENKFSNLRKLLRATAWVKFCCQAKKKDLRE
;
A
#
# COMPACT_ATOMS: atom_id res chain seq x y z
N MET A 1 -2.37 24.60 24.27
CA MET A 1 -1.74 23.28 24.46
C MET A 1 -0.93 22.99 23.22
N ASP A 2 0.37 22.82 23.42
CA ASP A 2 1.37 22.64 22.36
C ASP A 2 1.13 21.31 21.66
N SER A 3 0.66 21.35 20.41
CA SER A 3 0.39 20.11 19.67
C SER A 3 1.72 19.45 19.27
N VAL A 4 1.93 18.20 19.69
CA VAL A 4 3.13 17.42 19.34
C VAL A 4 2.76 16.38 18.29
N GLU A 5 3.50 16.40 17.18
CA GLU A 5 3.28 15.52 16.05
C GLU A 5 4.54 14.73 15.72
N PHE A 6 4.36 13.51 15.25
CA PHE A 6 5.44 12.71 14.67
C PHE A 6 5.42 12.78 13.15
N HIS A 7 6.58 12.97 12.55
CA HIS A 7 6.79 12.89 11.12
C HIS A 7 7.86 11.85 10.83
N ILE A 8 7.49 10.78 10.13
CA ILE A 8 8.38 9.67 9.84
C ILE A 8 8.54 9.55 8.32
N PHE A 9 9.76 9.75 7.85
CA PHE A 9 10.11 9.69 6.44
C PHE A 9 10.70 8.33 6.15
N SER A 10 10.25 7.70 5.07
CA SER A 10 10.81 6.46 4.54
C SER A 10 11.40 6.69 3.16
N ASP A 11 12.46 5.96 2.87
CA ASP A 11 13.07 5.96 1.54
C ASP A 11 13.75 4.61 1.26
N ALA A 12 14.05 4.36 -0.01
CA ALA A 12 14.89 3.28 -0.45
C ALA A 12 15.69 3.60 -1.71
N SER A 13 16.94 3.15 -1.72
CA SER A 13 17.81 3.06 -2.88
C SER A 13 18.10 1.59 -3.20
N ILE A 14 18.83 1.35 -4.30
CA ILE A 14 19.32 0.01 -4.63
C ILE A 14 20.36 -0.53 -3.63
N VAL A 15 20.90 0.33 -2.76
CA VAL A 15 21.95 0.00 -1.78
C VAL A 15 21.38 -0.16 -0.38
N ALA A 16 20.43 0.67 0.03
CA ALA A 16 19.88 0.67 1.37
C ALA A 16 18.44 1.19 1.41
N TYR A 17 17.71 0.84 2.46
CA TYR A 17 16.35 1.34 2.73
C TYR A 17 16.17 1.60 4.21
N GLY A 18 15.24 2.48 4.57
CA GLY A 18 14.94 2.73 5.98
C GLY A 18 14.04 3.92 6.21
N ALA A 19 14.12 4.44 7.44
CA ALA A 19 13.28 5.56 7.87
C ALA A 19 13.96 6.44 8.92
N VAL A 20 13.50 7.69 9.01
CA VAL A 20 13.88 8.68 10.02
C VAL A 20 12.64 9.36 10.60
N ALA A 21 12.62 9.54 11.92
CA ALA A 21 11.52 10.10 12.68
C ALA A 21 11.90 11.44 13.32
N TYR A 22 10.97 12.38 13.27
CA TYR A 22 11.07 13.71 13.86
C TYR A 22 9.85 14.03 14.72
N PHE A 23 10.08 14.80 15.78
CA PHE A 23 9.02 15.59 16.41
C PHE A 23 8.81 16.89 15.62
N ARG A 24 7.55 17.30 15.57
CA ARG A 24 7.10 18.64 15.25
C ARG A 24 6.29 19.16 16.43
N TYR A 25 6.61 20.34 16.93
CA TYR A 25 5.90 20.95 18.05
C TYR A 25 5.75 22.45 17.84
N VAL A 26 4.73 23.03 18.48
CA VAL A 26 4.57 24.48 18.58
C VAL A 26 5.02 24.88 19.98
N ASN A 27 5.95 25.81 20.11
CA ASN A 27 6.40 26.27 21.43
C ASN A 27 5.43 27.32 22.02
N PHE A 28 5.68 27.72 23.26
CA PHE A 28 4.91 28.76 23.96
C PHE A 28 4.90 30.14 23.26
N ARG A 29 5.81 30.39 22.30
CA ARG A 29 5.87 31.60 21.48
C ARG A 29 5.10 31.46 20.16
N GLY A 30 4.49 30.30 19.90
CA GLY A 30 3.80 29.99 18.65
C GLY A 30 4.73 29.58 17.51
N GLU A 31 6.03 29.40 17.76
CA GLU A 31 7.00 29.00 16.73
C GLU A 31 7.00 27.48 16.56
N VAL A 32 7.12 27.03 15.30
CA VAL A 32 7.17 25.60 14.99
C VAL A 32 8.60 25.09 15.07
N GLY A 33 8.84 24.23 16.04
CA GLY A 33 10.09 23.49 16.22
C GLY A 33 10.03 22.10 15.59
N MET A 34 11.20 21.60 15.21
CA MET A 34 11.39 20.24 14.70
C MET A 34 12.64 19.64 15.34
N SER A 35 12.57 18.37 15.74
CA SER A 35 13.71 17.69 16.39
C SER A 35 13.82 16.24 15.94
N PHE A 36 15.04 15.82 15.57
CA PHE A 36 15.35 14.42 15.29
C PHE A 36 15.04 13.54 16.52
N VAL A 37 14.46 12.36 16.28
CA VAL A 37 14.14 11.40 17.33
C VAL A 37 14.92 10.11 17.14
N MET A 38 14.74 9.45 15.99
CA MET A 38 15.34 8.15 15.73
C MET A 38 15.39 7.88 14.23
N SER A 39 16.42 7.19 13.77
CA SER A 39 16.47 6.63 12.43
C SER A 39 16.79 5.13 12.48
N LYS A 40 16.41 4.40 11.43
CA LYS A 40 16.73 2.98 11.26
C LYS A 40 16.92 2.68 9.79
N SER A 41 18.07 2.10 9.44
CA SER A 41 18.42 1.70 8.08
C SER A 41 18.74 0.21 7.98
N ARG A 42 18.68 -0.32 6.76
CA ARG A 42 19.09 -1.67 6.39
C ARG A 42 19.74 -1.66 5.01
N ILE A 43 20.75 -2.49 4.81
CA ILE A 43 21.35 -2.72 3.49
C ILE A 43 20.38 -3.53 2.63
N ALA A 44 20.31 -3.22 1.35
CA ALA A 44 19.49 -3.93 0.39
C ALA A 44 19.88 -5.42 0.34
N PRO A 45 18.92 -6.35 0.22
CA PRO A 45 19.23 -7.77 0.20
C PRO A 45 20.08 -8.17 -1.01
N LEU A 46 20.95 -9.18 -0.86
CA LEU A 46 21.74 -9.73 -1.95
C LEU A 46 20.87 -10.24 -3.11
N LYS A 47 19.71 -10.82 -2.80
CA LYS A 47 18.70 -11.15 -3.79
C LYS A 47 18.06 -9.85 -4.30
N LYS A 48 18.36 -9.50 -5.55
CA LYS A 48 17.87 -8.28 -6.20
C LYS A 48 16.34 -8.17 -6.08
N LEU A 49 15.90 -7.07 -5.50
CA LEU A 49 14.50 -6.63 -5.49
C LEU A 49 14.36 -5.44 -6.43
N SER A 50 13.16 -5.26 -6.98
CA SER A 50 12.85 -4.03 -7.72
C SER A 50 12.85 -2.82 -6.78
N LEU A 51 13.13 -1.64 -7.33
CA LEU A 51 13.12 -0.39 -6.56
C LEU A 51 11.78 -0.14 -5.83
N PRO A 52 10.59 -0.38 -6.43
CA PRO A 52 9.33 -0.27 -5.71
C PRO A 52 9.21 -1.22 -4.51
N ARG A 53 9.69 -2.47 -4.64
CA ARG A 53 9.71 -3.41 -3.51
C ARG A 53 10.65 -2.96 -2.40
N LEU A 54 11.78 -2.35 -2.74
CA LEU A 54 12.69 -1.74 -1.75
C LEU A 54 12.04 -0.54 -1.06
N GLY A 55 11.33 0.32 -1.82
CA GLY A 55 10.54 1.42 -1.26
C GLY A 55 9.51 0.93 -0.23
N LEU A 56 8.79 -0.15 -0.55
CA LEU A 56 7.84 -0.77 0.38
C LEU A 56 8.52 -1.32 1.64
N MET A 57 9.76 -1.82 1.52
CA MET A 57 10.55 -2.25 2.67
C MET A 57 10.99 -1.07 3.54
N GLY A 58 11.33 0.08 2.95
CA GLY A 58 11.57 1.34 3.67
C GLY A 58 10.32 1.79 4.43
N ALA A 59 9.16 1.76 3.78
CA ALA A 59 7.87 2.05 4.40
C ALA A 59 7.56 1.10 5.57
N LEU A 60 7.86 -0.19 5.42
CA LEU A 60 7.70 -1.16 6.52
C LEU A 60 8.59 -0.81 7.73
N ILE A 61 9.81 -0.32 7.50
CA ILE A 61 10.68 0.15 8.59
C ILE A 61 10.06 1.37 9.29
N ALA A 62 9.51 2.32 8.54
CA ALA A 62 8.81 3.48 9.13
C ALA A 62 7.59 3.06 9.97
N ALA A 63 6.77 2.12 9.48
CA ALA A 63 5.62 1.61 10.21
C ALA A 63 6.01 0.93 11.53
N ARG A 64 7.04 0.08 11.50
CA ARG A 64 7.59 -0.57 12.70
C ARG A 64 8.23 0.42 13.66
N LEU A 65 8.91 1.44 13.14
CA LEU A 65 9.50 2.51 13.93
C LEU A 65 8.41 3.27 14.68
N TRP A 66 7.29 3.60 14.02
CA TRP A 66 6.12 4.17 14.70
C TRP A 66 5.56 3.24 15.77
N LYS A 67 5.36 1.94 15.49
CA LYS A 67 4.83 0.96 16.45
C LYS A 67 5.69 0.86 17.72
N TYR A 68 6.99 1.12 17.61
CA TYR A 68 7.90 1.25 18.75
C TYR A 68 7.74 2.61 19.45
N LEU A 69 7.86 3.72 18.71
CA LEU A 69 7.83 5.08 19.25
C LEU A 69 6.48 5.43 19.91
N SER A 70 5.37 4.90 19.40
CA SER A 70 4.04 5.13 19.97
C SER A 70 3.88 4.55 21.37
N LYS A 71 4.64 3.50 21.71
CA LYS A 71 4.70 2.95 23.07
C LYS A 71 5.60 3.78 23.97
N VAL A 72 6.75 4.22 23.45
CA VAL A 72 7.72 5.05 24.19
C VAL A 72 7.14 6.42 24.54
N PHE A 73 6.42 7.04 23.61
CA PHE A 73 5.83 8.37 23.75
C PHE A 73 4.31 8.33 23.93
N CYS A 74 3.82 7.30 24.62
CA CYS A 74 2.40 7.13 24.88
C CYS A 74 1.83 8.35 25.62
N GLY A 75 0.73 8.91 25.11
CA GLY A 75 0.06 10.08 25.69
C GLY A 75 0.70 11.45 25.38
N LEU A 76 1.88 11.49 24.76
CA LEU A 76 2.53 12.75 24.36
C LEU A 76 2.13 13.20 22.94
N VAL A 77 1.86 12.26 22.04
CA VAL A 77 1.73 12.52 20.61
C VAL A 77 0.27 12.65 20.20
N ASP A 78 -0.09 13.79 19.62
CA ASP A 78 -1.44 14.03 19.13
C ASP A 78 -1.67 13.40 17.75
N ARG A 79 -0.66 13.47 16.87
CA ARG A 79 -0.77 13.06 15.47
C ARG A 79 0.51 12.44 14.96
N VAL A 80 0.39 11.56 13.97
CA VAL A 80 1.52 10.99 13.25
C VAL A 80 1.28 11.04 11.75
N PHE A 81 2.33 11.36 11.02
CA PHE A 81 2.37 11.36 9.56
C PHE A 81 3.55 10.52 9.09
N LEU A 82 3.29 9.63 8.14
CA LEU A 82 4.31 8.82 7.49
C LEU A 82 4.47 9.28 6.04
N TRP A 83 5.70 9.44 5.58
CA TRP A 83 6.03 10.05 4.31
C TRP A 83 6.85 9.09 3.45
N THR A 84 6.52 9.04 2.17
CA THR A 84 7.30 8.37 1.13
C THR A 84 7.25 9.20 -0.14
N ASP A 85 8.31 9.17 -0.93
CA ASP A 85 8.41 9.76 -2.26
C ASP A 85 8.05 8.78 -3.39
N SER A 86 7.63 7.56 -3.03
CA SER A 86 7.19 6.56 -3.98
C SER A 86 5.66 6.52 -4.04
N GLU A 87 5.09 7.09 -5.10
CA GLU A 87 3.66 7.01 -5.40
C GLU A 87 3.18 5.55 -5.51
N ILE A 88 4.02 4.65 -6.02
CA ILE A 88 3.74 3.22 -6.10
C ILE A 88 3.59 2.62 -4.70
N CYS A 89 4.54 2.88 -3.80
CA CYS A 89 4.46 2.40 -2.42
C CYS A 89 3.21 2.95 -1.72
N LEU A 90 2.94 4.24 -1.91
CA LEU A 90 1.79 4.90 -1.32
C LEU A 90 0.47 4.32 -1.84
N CYS A 91 0.39 3.98 -3.13
CA CYS A 91 -0.74 3.28 -3.73
C CYS A 91 -0.94 1.88 -3.09
N TRP A 92 0.12 1.08 -2.97
CA TRP A 92 0.03 -0.25 -2.37
C TRP A 92 -0.43 -0.20 -0.90
N ILE A 93 0.09 0.75 -0.12
CA ILE A 93 -0.25 0.93 1.29
C ILE A 93 -1.71 1.36 1.47
N LYS A 94 -2.23 2.19 0.56
CA LYS A 94 -3.62 2.69 0.61
C LYS A 94 -4.65 1.75 -0.01
N GLY A 95 -4.22 0.85 -0.90
CA GLY A 95 -5.08 -0.16 -1.51
C GLY A 95 -5.36 -1.35 -0.60
N SER A 96 -6.16 -2.30 -1.11
CA SER A 96 -6.44 -3.55 -0.42
C SER A 96 -5.24 -4.50 -0.58
N ALA A 97 -4.72 -5.02 0.53
CA ALA A 97 -3.57 -5.93 0.49
C ALA A 97 -3.84 -7.20 -0.34
N LEU A 98 -5.11 -7.62 -0.45
CA LEU A 98 -5.55 -8.79 -1.20
C LEU A 98 -5.47 -8.60 -2.72
N GLU A 99 -5.25 -7.38 -3.20
CA GLU A 99 -5.10 -7.10 -4.63
C GLU A 99 -3.67 -7.35 -5.12
N TRP A 100 -2.71 -7.54 -4.22
CA TRP A 100 -1.28 -7.61 -4.55
C TRP A 100 -0.71 -9.02 -4.44
N LYS A 101 0.32 -9.32 -5.23
CA LYS A 101 1.10 -10.56 -5.09
C LYS A 101 1.68 -10.69 -3.68
N GLN A 102 1.91 -11.94 -3.26
CA GLN A 102 2.26 -12.32 -1.89
C GLN A 102 3.37 -11.47 -1.25
N PHE A 103 4.43 -11.10 -1.98
CA PHE A 103 5.48 -10.25 -1.43
C PHE A 103 4.93 -8.91 -0.96
N VAL A 104 4.22 -8.18 -1.84
CA VAL A 104 3.66 -6.86 -1.55
C VAL A 104 2.53 -7.00 -0.53
N SER A 105 1.61 -7.94 -0.73
CA SER A 105 0.47 -8.19 0.15
C SER A 105 0.88 -8.35 1.61
N ASN A 106 1.85 -9.23 1.90
CA ASN A 106 2.28 -9.49 3.27
C ASN A 106 2.90 -8.25 3.95
N ARG A 107 3.66 -7.41 3.21
CA ARG A 107 4.21 -6.18 3.79
C ARG A 107 3.13 -5.12 3.97
N VAL A 108 2.19 -4.99 3.04
CA VAL A 108 1.07 -4.06 3.15
C VAL A 108 0.22 -4.41 4.37
N LEU A 109 -0.13 -5.69 4.59
CA LEU A 109 -0.83 -6.14 5.78
C LEU A 109 -0.11 -5.73 7.07
N GLU A 110 1.21 -5.94 7.14
CA GLU A 110 1.98 -5.57 8.32
C GLU A 110 2.04 -4.03 8.53
N ILE A 111 2.18 -3.25 7.45
CA ILE A 111 2.14 -1.79 7.51
C ILE A 111 0.79 -1.31 8.04
N GLN A 112 -0.30 -1.90 7.53
CA GLN A 112 -1.67 -1.57 7.91
C GLN A 112 -1.99 -1.96 9.37
N ASP A 113 -1.41 -3.05 9.88
CA ASP A 113 -1.47 -3.43 11.31
C ASP A 113 -0.74 -2.42 12.21
N CYS A 114 0.37 -1.85 11.74
CA CYS A 114 1.16 -0.88 12.50
C CYS A 114 0.58 0.55 12.44
N THR A 115 -0.01 0.91 11.31
CA THR A 115 -0.42 2.29 10.99
C THR A 115 -1.63 2.32 10.07
N SER A 116 -2.57 3.23 10.33
CA SER A 116 -3.69 3.45 9.42
C SER A 116 -3.24 4.08 8.09
N PRO A 117 -3.74 3.61 6.92
CA PRO A 117 -3.35 4.11 5.59
C PRO A 117 -3.54 5.61 5.36
N ASP A 118 -4.49 6.27 6.05
CA ASP A 118 -4.77 7.70 5.91
C ASP A 118 -3.61 8.58 6.41
N ARG A 119 -2.78 8.05 7.31
CA ARG A 119 -1.60 8.73 7.88
C ARG A 119 -0.43 8.78 6.91
N TRP A 120 -0.47 7.98 5.85
CA TRP A 120 0.55 7.94 4.81
C TRP A 120 0.35 9.06 3.77
N LYS A 121 1.40 9.85 3.56
CA LYS A 121 1.43 11.02 2.69
C LYS A 121 2.61 10.93 1.71
N PHE A 122 2.47 11.64 0.60
CA PHE A 122 3.55 11.80 -0.36
C PHE A 122 4.46 12.96 0.04
N CYS A 123 5.76 12.81 -0.18
CA CYS A 123 6.75 13.87 -0.08
C CYS A 123 7.62 13.84 -1.34
N PRO A 124 7.88 14.96 -2.03
CA PRO A 124 8.83 14.96 -3.14
C PRO A 124 10.21 14.43 -2.71
N GLY A 125 10.88 13.68 -3.58
CA GLY A 125 12.15 13.01 -3.24
C GLY A 125 13.25 13.97 -2.78
N LEU A 126 13.38 15.14 -3.41
CA LEU A 126 14.36 16.17 -2.99
C LEU A 126 14.08 16.74 -1.59
N GLU A 127 12.85 16.60 -1.11
CA GLU A 127 12.42 17.05 0.22
C GLU A 127 12.34 15.90 1.24
N ASN A 128 12.62 14.67 0.81
CA ASN A 128 12.54 13.48 1.63
C ASN A 128 13.79 13.37 2.52
N SER A 129 13.62 13.55 3.83
CA SER A 129 14.75 13.48 4.76
C SER A 129 15.41 12.10 4.84
N ALA A 130 14.69 11.04 4.45
CA ALA A 130 15.24 9.69 4.45
C ALA A 130 16.22 9.43 3.29
N ASP A 131 16.31 10.30 2.28
CA ASP A 131 17.24 10.16 1.16
C ASP A 131 18.72 10.11 1.61
N LYS A 132 19.09 10.96 2.58
CA LYS A 132 20.43 10.95 3.20
C LYS A 132 20.77 9.60 3.83
N LEU A 133 19.76 8.89 4.35
CA LEU A 133 19.93 7.60 5.00
C LEU A 133 20.17 6.47 3.98
N THR A 134 19.62 6.56 2.77
CA THR A 134 19.69 5.49 1.76
C THR A 134 20.80 5.69 0.74
N ARG A 135 21.20 6.95 0.49
CA ARG A 135 22.31 7.32 -0.40
C ARG A 135 23.64 7.53 0.32
N GLY A 136 23.58 7.74 1.63
CA GLY A 136 24.73 8.13 2.44
C GLY A 136 24.96 9.64 2.41
N GLU A 137 25.61 10.13 3.46
CA GLU A 137 25.95 11.54 3.64
C GLU A 137 27.36 11.63 4.23
N ASN A 138 28.14 12.63 3.82
CA ASN A 138 29.46 12.84 4.38
C ASN A 138 29.35 13.23 5.87
N SER A 139 30.26 12.75 6.73
CA SER A 139 30.22 13.03 8.17
C SER A 139 30.26 14.52 8.51
N HIS A 140 31.05 15.33 7.80
CA HIS A 140 31.11 16.78 8.00
C HIS A 140 29.80 17.44 7.58
N THR A 141 29.21 17.03 6.46
CA THR A 141 27.90 17.51 6.00
C THR A 141 26.78 17.06 6.93
N LEU A 142 26.88 15.87 7.51
CA LEU A 142 25.91 15.36 8.46
C LEU A 142 25.95 16.17 9.77
N LEU A 143 27.14 16.47 10.29
CA LEU A 143 27.33 17.27 11.50
C LEU A 143 26.88 18.73 11.30
N SER A 144 27.21 19.33 10.16
CA SER A 144 26.82 20.71 9.83
C SER A 144 25.40 20.83 9.27
N GLY A 145 24.79 19.71 8.87
CA GLY A 145 23.54 19.65 8.12
C GLY A 145 22.31 19.89 8.99
N SER A 146 21.78 21.11 8.95
CA SER A 146 20.58 21.49 9.72
C SER A 146 19.34 20.66 9.36
N VAL A 147 19.18 20.24 8.10
CA VAL A 147 17.98 19.50 7.63
C VAL A 147 17.90 18.10 8.25
N TRP A 148 19.02 17.38 8.38
CA TRP A 148 18.98 16.04 8.97
C TRP A 148 18.56 16.07 10.44
N TRP A 149 19.02 17.06 11.21
CA TRP A 149 18.73 17.18 12.65
C TRP A 149 17.44 17.93 12.95
N ARG A 150 17.04 18.86 12.09
CA ARG A 150 15.89 19.76 12.29
C ARG A 150 14.75 19.52 11.31
N GLY A 151 14.78 18.41 10.57
CA GLY A 151 13.80 18.02 9.57
C GLY A 151 13.67 19.00 8.39
N PRO A 152 12.73 18.72 7.47
CA PRO A 152 12.43 19.59 6.34
C PRO A 152 11.88 20.95 6.78
N VAL A 153 12.33 22.02 6.13
CA VAL A 153 11.92 23.40 6.47
C VAL A 153 10.43 23.61 6.24
N TRP A 154 9.86 23.01 5.19
CA TRP A 154 8.44 23.16 4.84
C TRP A 154 7.49 22.62 5.93
N LEU A 155 7.93 21.69 6.78
CA LEU A 155 7.12 21.24 7.91
C LEU A 155 6.96 22.31 9.00
N ARG A 156 7.83 23.32 9.05
CA ARG A 156 7.67 24.47 9.95
C ARG A 156 6.59 25.43 9.49
N GLY A 157 6.22 25.39 8.21
CA GLY A 157 5.14 26.16 7.64
C GLY A 157 3.74 25.69 8.06
N SER A 158 2.73 26.33 7.48
CA SER A 158 1.33 25.94 7.69
C SER A 158 1.06 24.58 7.05
N ARG A 159 0.21 23.76 7.69
CA ARG A 159 -0.21 22.45 7.16
C ARG A 159 -0.80 22.54 5.76
N ASN A 160 -1.40 23.67 5.39
CA ASN A 160 -1.97 23.87 4.05
C ASN A 160 -0.90 23.88 2.94
N GLN A 161 0.36 24.13 3.30
CA GLN A 161 1.50 24.14 2.38
C GLN A 161 2.15 22.76 2.25
N TRP A 162 1.80 21.79 3.10
CA TRP A 162 2.30 20.43 2.97
C TRP A 162 1.75 19.84 1.68
N SER A 163 2.61 19.13 0.94
CA SER A 163 2.30 18.71 -0.44
C SER A 163 0.90 18.08 -0.55
N ARG A 164 0.08 18.65 -1.44
CA ARG A 164 -1.24 18.15 -1.80
C ARG A 164 -1.14 17.52 -3.18
N GLN A 165 -0.73 16.26 -3.27
CA GLN A 165 -0.82 15.56 -4.54
C GLN A 165 -2.15 14.82 -4.68
N LYS A 166 -2.76 15.01 -5.86
CA LYS A 166 -3.86 14.18 -6.37
C LYS A 166 -3.24 12.90 -6.93
N PHE A 167 -3.78 11.76 -6.53
CA PHE A 167 -3.42 10.46 -7.10
C PHE A 167 -3.97 10.36 -8.51
N GLU A 168 -3.13 10.56 -9.51
CA GLU A 168 -3.53 10.32 -10.90
C GLU A 168 -2.39 9.64 -11.64
N ARG A 169 -2.30 8.31 -11.48
CA ARG A 169 -2.07 7.31 -12.55
C ARG A 169 -1.78 5.93 -11.96
N VAL A 170 -2.37 4.91 -12.56
CA VAL A 170 -1.96 3.52 -12.35
C VAL A 170 -0.71 3.26 -13.19
N THR A 171 0.44 2.97 -12.57
CA THR A 171 1.67 2.67 -13.32
C THR A 171 1.70 1.21 -13.79
N ASP A 172 2.53 0.91 -14.79
CA ASP A 172 2.67 -0.47 -15.27
C ASP A 172 3.28 -1.40 -14.21
N GLU A 173 4.11 -0.90 -13.30
CA GLU A 173 4.59 -1.71 -12.16
C GLU A 173 3.46 -2.05 -11.18
N GLN A 174 2.49 -1.16 -10.97
CA GLN A 174 1.32 -1.48 -10.16
C GLN A 174 0.50 -2.60 -10.80
N LYS A 175 0.35 -2.60 -12.14
CA LYS A 175 -0.33 -3.70 -12.86
C LYS A 175 0.41 -5.03 -12.72
N LEU A 176 1.75 -5.01 -12.80
CA LEU A 176 2.58 -6.21 -12.68
C LEU A 176 2.48 -6.90 -11.31
N GLU A 177 2.25 -6.14 -10.23
CA GLU A 177 2.11 -6.67 -8.89
C GLU A 177 0.67 -6.97 -8.49
N ARG A 178 -0.33 -6.66 -9.33
CA ARG A 178 -1.71 -7.10 -9.09
C ARG A 178 -1.83 -8.62 -9.18
N LEU A 179 -2.61 -9.20 -8.28
CA LEU A 179 -3.07 -10.56 -8.37
C LEU A 179 -4.02 -10.67 -9.57
N ILE A 180 -3.61 -11.45 -10.57
CA ILE A 180 -4.48 -11.81 -11.69
C ILE A 180 -5.39 -12.93 -11.19
N THR A 181 -6.64 -12.60 -10.89
CA THR A 181 -7.67 -13.62 -10.66
C THR A 181 -8.25 -14.01 -12.02
N SER A 182 -7.77 -15.10 -12.60
CA SER A 182 -8.40 -15.66 -13.80
C SER A 182 -9.69 -16.37 -13.39
N VAL A 183 -10.83 -15.79 -13.74
CA VAL A 183 -12.12 -16.48 -13.63
C VAL A 183 -12.19 -17.44 -14.81
N HIS A 184 -11.96 -18.72 -14.56
CA HIS A 184 -12.29 -19.76 -15.52
C HIS A 184 -13.80 -19.94 -15.54
N THR A 185 -14.46 -19.32 -16.51
CA THR A 185 -15.85 -19.63 -16.82
C THR A 185 -15.87 -21.03 -17.44
N ILE A 186 -16.26 -22.04 -16.66
CA ILE A 186 -16.64 -23.33 -17.24
C ILE A 186 -17.93 -23.06 -18.00
N LEU A 187 -17.83 -22.87 -19.32
CA LEU A 187 -19.01 -22.96 -20.17
C LEU A 187 -19.46 -24.41 -20.09
N PRO A 188 -20.66 -24.71 -19.56
CA PRO A 188 -21.20 -26.05 -19.74
C PRO A 188 -21.25 -26.27 -21.26
N GLN A 189 -20.48 -27.25 -21.74
CA GLN A 189 -20.71 -27.80 -23.08
C GLN A 189 -22.17 -28.22 -23.07
N THR A 190 -23.01 -27.40 -23.71
CA THR A 190 -24.42 -27.72 -23.85
C THR A 190 -24.43 -28.76 -24.96
N GLU A 191 -24.24 -30.02 -24.62
CA GLU A 191 -24.61 -31.08 -25.54
C GLU A 191 -26.08 -30.85 -25.88
N MET A 192 -26.34 -30.59 -27.15
CA MET A 192 -27.68 -30.31 -27.61
C MET A 192 -28.46 -31.63 -27.50
N ILE A 193 -29.21 -31.78 -26.41
CA ILE A 193 -29.96 -33.01 -26.09
C ILE A 193 -30.99 -33.32 -27.19
N LEU A 194 -31.41 -32.31 -27.95
CA LEU A 194 -32.37 -32.41 -29.03
C LEU A 194 -31.82 -31.75 -30.30
N ASP A 195 -31.79 -32.51 -31.39
CA ASP A 195 -31.47 -32.00 -32.73
C ASP A 195 -32.74 -31.47 -33.41
N GLU A 196 -32.78 -30.17 -33.66
CA GLU A 196 -33.92 -29.48 -34.28
C GLU A 196 -34.24 -29.99 -35.69
N ASN A 197 -33.24 -30.47 -36.42
CA ASN A 197 -33.39 -30.97 -37.80
C ASN A 197 -34.13 -32.31 -37.86
N LYS A 198 -34.30 -32.99 -36.72
CA LYS A 198 -35.05 -34.27 -36.63
C LYS A 198 -36.55 -34.07 -36.49
N PHE A 199 -37.04 -32.83 -36.38
CA PHE A 199 -38.45 -32.55 -36.14
C PHE A 199 -39.11 -31.87 -37.34
N SER A 200 -40.17 -32.51 -37.85
CA SER A 200 -40.95 -32.02 -38.99
C SER A 200 -41.80 -30.77 -38.71
N ASN A 201 -41.98 -30.39 -37.44
CA ASN A 201 -42.63 -29.14 -37.04
C ASN A 201 -42.32 -28.75 -35.60
N LEU A 202 -42.48 -27.45 -35.31
CA LEU A 202 -42.23 -26.83 -34.01
C LEU A 202 -43.03 -27.49 -32.87
N ARG A 203 -44.25 -27.96 -33.13
CA ARG A 203 -45.11 -28.56 -32.10
C ARG A 203 -44.54 -29.89 -31.58
N LYS A 204 -43.92 -30.69 -32.44
CA LYS A 204 -43.21 -31.92 -32.06
C LYS A 204 -41.95 -31.61 -31.26
N LEU A 205 -41.16 -30.62 -31.69
CA LEU A 205 -39.96 -30.17 -30.98
C LEU A 205 -40.31 -29.66 -29.56
N LEU A 206 -41.35 -28.84 -29.42
CA LEU A 206 -41.81 -28.33 -28.12
C LEU A 206 -42.25 -29.45 -27.18
N ARG A 207 -42.98 -30.45 -27.67
CA ARG A 207 -43.40 -31.60 -26.86
C ARG A 207 -42.22 -32.45 -26.41
N ALA A 208 -41.27 -32.73 -27.30
CA ALA A 208 -40.06 -33.47 -26.95
C ALA A 208 -39.23 -32.71 -25.90
N THR A 209 -39.07 -31.40 -26.07
CA THR A 209 -38.38 -30.52 -25.11
C THR A 209 -39.07 -30.51 -23.75
N ALA A 210 -40.40 -30.43 -23.71
CA ALA A 210 -41.17 -30.47 -22.47
C ALA A 210 -40.99 -31.82 -21.74
N TRP A 211 -41.00 -32.94 -22.47
CA TRP A 211 -40.76 -34.27 -21.90
C TRP A 211 -39.36 -34.44 -21.33
N VAL A 212 -38.32 -34.02 -22.07
CA VAL A 212 -36.94 -34.05 -21.58
C VAL A 212 -36.81 -33.24 -20.29
N LYS A 213 -37.38 -32.03 -20.25
CA LYS A 213 -37.37 -31.17 -19.06
C LYS A 213 -38.09 -31.83 -17.88
N PHE A 214 -39.24 -32.45 -18.10
CA PHE A 214 -40.00 -33.18 -17.08
C PHE A 214 -39.19 -34.34 -16.49
N CYS A 215 -38.61 -35.20 -17.34
CA CYS A 215 -37.78 -36.34 -16.90
C CYS A 215 -36.53 -35.89 -16.12
N CYS A 216 -35.85 -34.83 -16.57
CA CYS A 216 -34.71 -34.27 -15.85
C CYS A 216 -35.09 -33.68 -14.49
N GLN A 217 -36.30 -33.12 -14.35
CA GLN A 217 -36.81 -32.60 -13.09
C GLN A 217 -37.25 -33.72 -12.13
N ALA A 218 -37.85 -34.80 -12.65
CA ALA A 218 -38.22 -35.98 -11.88
C ALA A 218 -36.98 -36.66 -11.29
N LYS A 219 -35.94 -36.92 -12.10
CA LYS A 219 -34.67 -37.50 -11.61
C LYS A 219 -33.96 -36.67 -10.53
N LYS A 220 -34.12 -35.35 -10.56
CA LYS A 220 -33.55 -34.45 -9.53
C LYS A 220 -34.29 -34.50 -8.19
N LYS A 221 -35.55 -34.98 -8.16
CA LYS A 221 -36.31 -35.21 -6.93
C LYS A 221 -35.93 -36.54 -6.29
N ASP A 222 -35.77 -37.60 -7.06
CA ASP A 222 -35.39 -38.93 -6.55
C ASP A 222 -33.96 -39.00 -5.98
N LEU A 223 -33.08 -38.06 -6.36
CA LEU A 223 -31.71 -37.95 -5.82
C LEU A 223 -31.60 -37.11 -4.53
N ARG A 224 -32.73 -36.65 -3.97
CA ARG A 224 -32.79 -35.81 -2.76
C ARG A 224 -33.55 -36.46 -1.60
N GLU A 225 -33.93 -37.73 -1.74
CA GLU A 225 -34.33 -38.64 -0.65
C GLU A 225 -33.18 -39.60 -0.36
#